data_AF-A0A0D6ZZ17-F1
#
_entry.id   AF-A0A0D6ZZ17-F1
#
_cell.length_a   1.000
_cell.length_b   1.000
_cell.length_c   1.000
_cell.angle_alpha   90.00
_cell.angle_beta   90.00
_cell.angle_gamma   90.00
#
_symmetry.space_group_name_H-M   'P 1'
#
loop_
_entity.id
_entity.type
_entity.pdbx_description
1 polymer ?
#
loop_
_entity_poly.entity_id
_entity_poly.type
_entity_poly.pdbx_seq_one_letter_code
_entity_poly.pdbx_strand_id
1 'polypeptide(L)'
;MSDQGPTDNGQAPPATSSVAMIARGHRSAPQFTKDMMRNPLYLERYFKELEATLANAHITESRRKKEYAVHYPDVEQAEAWKALTEYDSDESDYDTFKKAVHCIYFGDTGRLYRLRDLKALCEEYRQKGFNTIGEFRNFHRKFLSIYKYLTDTSDYSEREASRMIWCTFDPRLTQAVQTRLDIKCPDADDNIYP
;
A
#
# COMPACT_ATOMS: atom_id res chain seq x y z
N MET A 1 43.85 -24.42 52.73
CA MET A 1 43.81 -23.00 52.34
C MET A 1 44.45 -22.94 50.95
N SER A 2 43.64 -23.13 49.91
CA SER A 2 43.11 -22.04 49.05
C SER A 2 44.15 -21.74 47.95
N ASP A 3 43.86 -21.70 46.65
CA ASP A 3 42.61 -21.55 45.92
C ASP A 3 42.92 -21.91 44.44
N GLN A 4 42.17 -22.81 43.82
CA GLN A 4 42.18 -22.98 42.36
C GLN A 4 41.14 -22.01 41.78
N GLY A 5 41.60 -20.84 41.31
CA GLY A 5 40.78 -19.97 40.47
C GLY A 5 40.73 -20.48 39.04
N PRO A 6 39.55 -20.68 38.41
CA PRO A 6 39.48 -21.04 37.01
C PRO A 6 39.74 -19.80 36.15
N THR A 7 40.62 -19.95 35.16
CA THR A 7 40.85 -18.97 34.10
C THR A 7 39.60 -18.91 33.22
N ASP A 8 38.80 -17.86 33.41
CA ASP A 8 37.68 -17.47 32.55
C ASP A 8 38.25 -17.05 31.18
N ASN A 9 38.33 -18.01 30.25
CA ASN A 9 38.67 -17.73 28.86
C ASN A 9 37.44 -17.08 28.21
N GLY A 10 37.56 -15.77 28.00
CA GLY A 10 36.53 -14.91 27.44
C GLY A 10 35.82 -15.52 26.25
N GLN A 11 34.52 -15.76 26.43
CA GLN A 11 33.57 -16.02 25.37
C GLN A 11 33.65 -14.87 24.36
N ALA A 12 34.09 -15.16 23.13
CA ALA A 12 33.97 -14.24 22.02
C ALA A 12 32.50 -13.81 21.85
N PRO A 13 32.21 -12.53 21.56
CA PRO A 13 30.83 -12.10 21.31
C PRO A 13 30.26 -12.90 20.14
N PRO A 14 28.95 -13.23 20.13
CA PRO A 14 28.35 -13.94 19.03
C PRO A 14 28.58 -13.14 17.74
N ALA A 15 29.26 -13.74 16.77
CA ALA A 15 29.39 -13.17 15.44
C ALA A 15 27.97 -12.94 14.90
N THR A 16 27.57 -11.68 14.76
CA THR A 16 26.32 -11.28 14.13
C THR A 16 26.37 -11.82 12.70
N SER A 17 25.72 -12.97 12.46
CA SER A 17 25.66 -13.58 11.13
C SER A 17 24.87 -12.64 10.23
N SER A 18 25.56 -11.88 9.38
CA SER A 18 24.94 -11.09 8.32
C SER A 18 24.21 -12.05 7.39
N VAL A 19 22.88 -11.98 7.38
CA VAL A 19 22.05 -12.76 6.47
C VAL A 19 22.22 -12.16 5.07
N ALA A 20 22.62 -13.00 4.11
CA ALA A 20 22.76 -12.59 2.72
C ALA A 20 21.41 -12.14 2.13
N MET A 21 21.47 -11.16 1.22
CA MET A 21 20.29 -10.67 0.51
C MET A 21 19.57 -11.77 -0.26
N ILE A 22 18.24 -11.68 -0.33
CA ILE A 22 17.40 -12.67 -1.02
C ILE A 22 17.69 -12.59 -2.52
N ALA A 23 18.00 -13.72 -3.15
CA ALA A 23 18.25 -13.75 -4.60
C ALA A 23 16.98 -13.41 -5.40
N ARG A 24 17.12 -12.66 -6.49
CA ARG A 24 16.03 -12.42 -7.45
C ARG A 24 15.44 -13.74 -7.93
N GLY A 25 14.11 -13.86 -7.91
CA GLY A 25 13.39 -15.09 -8.29
C GLY A 25 13.16 -16.07 -7.13
N HIS A 26 13.70 -15.82 -5.93
CA HIS A 26 13.31 -16.57 -4.74
C HIS A 26 11.85 -16.27 -4.37
N ARG A 27 11.11 -17.24 -3.82
CA ARG A 27 9.69 -17.10 -3.46
C ARG A 27 9.37 -15.97 -2.47
N SER A 28 10.38 -15.54 -1.72
CA SER A 28 10.30 -14.45 -0.73
C SER A 28 10.99 -13.18 -1.19
N ALA A 29 11.47 -13.13 -2.43
CA ALA A 29 12.03 -11.91 -2.99
C ALA A 29 10.90 -10.90 -3.21
N PRO A 30 11.10 -9.62 -2.85
CA PRO A 30 10.19 -8.56 -3.24
C PRO A 30 9.95 -8.59 -4.75
N GLN A 31 8.72 -8.33 -5.20
CA GLN A 31 8.40 -8.27 -6.63
C GLN A 31 7.58 -7.02 -6.91
N PHE A 32 7.87 -6.39 -8.05
CA PHE A 32 7.09 -5.28 -8.56
C PHE A 32 6.94 -5.47 -10.07
N THR A 33 5.76 -5.92 -10.49
CA THR A 33 5.44 -6.23 -11.88
C THR A 33 4.56 -5.15 -12.51
N LYS A 34 4.44 -5.16 -13.84
CA LYS A 34 3.67 -4.17 -14.61
C LYS A 34 2.21 -4.00 -14.15
N ASP A 35 1.56 -5.09 -13.74
CA ASP A 35 0.17 -5.06 -13.26
C ASP A 35 0.03 -4.31 -11.92
N MET A 36 1.09 -4.26 -11.14
CA MET A 36 1.16 -3.61 -9.83
C MET A 36 1.30 -2.08 -9.94
N MET A 37 1.69 -1.55 -11.10
CA MET A 37 1.87 -0.11 -11.34
C MET A 37 0.58 0.71 -11.18
N ARG A 38 -0.60 0.06 -11.32
CA ARG A 38 -1.90 0.75 -11.28
C ARG A 38 -2.37 1.10 -9.87
N ASN A 39 -1.74 0.55 -8.83
CA ASN A 39 -2.17 0.78 -7.46
C ASN A 39 -0.96 1.06 -6.55
N PRO A 40 -0.89 2.25 -5.94
CA PRO A 40 0.27 2.68 -5.17
C PRO A 40 0.53 1.81 -3.93
N LEU A 41 -0.49 1.11 -3.41
CA LEU A 41 -0.31 0.14 -2.33
C LEU A 41 0.67 -0.98 -2.67
N TYR A 42 0.77 -1.39 -3.93
CA TYR A 42 1.75 -2.41 -4.30
C TYR A 42 3.18 -1.87 -4.30
N LEU A 43 3.36 -0.60 -4.66
CA LEU A 43 4.67 0.05 -4.58
C LEU A 43 5.10 0.24 -3.12
N GLU A 44 4.18 0.67 -2.25
CA GLU A 44 4.44 0.75 -0.80
C GLU A 44 4.77 -0.61 -0.21
N ARG A 45 3.99 -1.63 -0.58
CA ARG A 45 4.22 -3.01 -0.12
C ARG A 45 5.59 -3.52 -0.56
N TYR A 46 5.97 -3.27 -1.82
CA TYR A 46 7.29 -3.62 -2.34
C TYR A 46 8.41 -2.99 -1.50
N PHE A 47 8.34 -1.68 -1.27
CA PHE A 47 9.36 -0.98 -0.46
C PHE A 47 9.38 -1.48 0.98
N LYS A 48 8.22 -1.80 1.57
CA LYS A 48 8.14 -2.36 2.92
C LYS A 48 8.80 -3.74 3.02
N GLU A 49 8.55 -4.62 2.05
CA GLU A 49 9.16 -5.96 1.99
C GLU A 49 10.68 -5.86 1.74
N LEU A 50 11.10 -4.92 0.89
CA LEU A 50 12.50 -4.63 0.64
C LEU A 50 13.21 -4.09 1.89
N GLU A 51 12.61 -3.14 2.59
CA GLU A 51 13.16 -2.54 3.82
C GLU A 51 13.31 -3.57 4.94
N ALA A 52 12.34 -4.48 5.10
CA ALA A 52 12.46 -5.58 6.04
C ALA A 52 13.66 -6.49 5.70
N THR A 53 13.87 -6.75 4.41
CA THR A 53 14.99 -7.57 3.94
C THR A 53 16.33 -6.84 4.14
N LEU A 54 16.38 -5.54 3.84
CA LEU A 54 17.55 -4.68 4.08
C LEU A 54 17.91 -4.61 5.57
N ALA A 55 16.91 -4.49 6.45
CA ALA A 55 17.10 -4.46 7.89
C ALA A 55 17.67 -5.79 8.40
N ASN A 56 17.14 -6.93 7.91
CA ASN A 56 17.65 -8.26 8.26
C ASN A 56 19.09 -8.49 7.78
N ALA A 57 19.48 -7.90 6.65
CA ALA A 57 20.83 -7.97 6.12
C ALA A 57 21.77 -6.87 6.69
N HIS A 58 21.30 -6.04 7.62
CA HIS A 58 22.03 -4.91 8.20
C HIS A 58 22.56 -3.89 7.19
N ILE A 59 21.84 -3.67 6.09
CA ILE A 59 22.22 -2.72 5.04
C ILE A 59 21.69 -1.33 5.38
N THR A 60 22.58 -0.45 5.81
CA THR A 60 22.25 0.93 6.22
C THR A 60 22.58 1.98 5.16
N GLU A 61 23.58 1.72 4.33
CA GLU A 61 24.09 2.62 3.28
C GLU A 61 23.03 2.94 2.20
N SER A 62 22.71 4.22 2.02
CA SER A 62 21.71 4.68 1.05
C SER A 62 21.98 4.19 -0.37
N ARG A 63 23.25 4.23 -0.82
CA ARG A 63 23.66 3.74 -2.14
C ARG A 63 23.26 2.27 -2.35
N ARG A 64 23.61 1.40 -1.39
CA ARG A 64 23.25 -0.02 -1.46
C ARG A 64 21.74 -0.24 -1.41
N LYS A 65 21.00 0.52 -0.61
CA LYS A 65 19.54 0.43 -0.58
C LYS A 65 18.92 0.71 -1.96
N LYS A 66 19.42 1.73 -2.68
CA LYS A 66 18.98 2.05 -4.05
C LYS A 66 19.33 0.93 -5.04
N GLU A 67 20.52 0.35 -4.94
CA GLU A 67 20.95 -0.78 -5.80
C GLU A 67 20.03 -2.00 -5.62
N TYR A 68 19.67 -2.34 -4.39
CA TYR A 68 18.70 -3.41 -4.13
C TYR A 68 17.29 -3.04 -4.55
N ALA A 69 16.91 -1.77 -4.47
CA ALA A 69 15.59 -1.32 -4.94
C ALA A 69 15.39 -1.54 -6.44
N VAL A 70 16.43 -1.42 -7.27
CA VAL A 70 16.33 -1.67 -8.71
C VAL A 70 16.63 -3.13 -9.09
N HIS A 71 17.04 -3.97 -8.14
CA HIS A 71 17.44 -5.36 -8.40
C HIS A 71 16.25 -6.30 -8.65
N TYR A 72 15.18 -6.11 -7.90
CA TYR A 72 14.02 -7.00 -7.88
C TYR A 72 12.93 -6.73 -8.92
N PRO A 73 12.62 -5.47 -9.32
CA PRO A 73 11.58 -5.19 -10.31
C PRO A 73 11.85 -5.82 -11.67
N ASP A 74 10.83 -5.80 -12.52
CA ASP A 74 10.97 -6.14 -13.95
C ASP A 74 11.92 -5.15 -14.67
N VAL A 75 12.46 -5.56 -15.82
CA VAL A 75 13.54 -4.82 -16.51
C VAL A 75 13.12 -3.39 -16.86
N GLU A 76 11.90 -3.21 -17.40
CA GLU A 76 11.36 -1.89 -17.75
C GLU A 76 11.32 -0.95 -16.53
N GLN A 77 10.90 -1.46 -15.37
CA GLN A 77 10.75 -0.69 -14.14
C GLN A 77 12.12 -0.38 -13.51
N ALA A 78 13.04 -1.34 -13.55
CA ALA A 78 14.41 -1.15 -13.09
C ALA A 78 15.13 -0.07 -13.92
N GLU A 79 14.95 -0.07 -15.24
CA GLU A 79 15.50 0.98 -16.11
C GLU A 79 14.89 2.36 -15.81
N ALA A 80 13.55 2.42 -15.64
CA ALA A 80 12.88 3.67 -15.28
C ALA A 80 13.38 4.24 -13.95
N TRP A 81 13.68 3.39 -12.97
CA TRP A 81 14.18 3.82 -11.66
C TRP A 81 15.64 4.22 -11.69
N LYS A 82 16.48 3.55 -12.51
CA LYS A 82 17.87 3.94 -12.73
C LYS A 82 18.01 5.27 -13.46
N ALA A 83 17.03 5.63 -14.30
CA ALA A 83 17.01 6.90 -15.02
C ALA A 83 16.70 8.11 -14.12
N LEU A 84 16.32 7.90 -12.86
CA LEU A 84 16.12 8.98 -11.89
C LEU A 84 17.46 9.63 -11.52
N THR A 85 17.50 10.95 -11.49
CA THR A 85 18.65 11.71 -11.01
C THR A 85 19.02 11.36 -9.57
N GLU A 86 18.01 11.03 -8.77
CA GLU A 86 18.09 10.63 -7.38
C GLU A 86 18.70 9.24 -7.20
N TYR A 87 18.72 8.40 -8.24
CA TYR A 87 19.39 7.11 -8.19
C TYR A 87 20.91 7.28 -8.21
N ASP A 88 21.42 8.06 -9.16
CA ASP A 88 22.85 8.26 -9.37
C ASP A 88 23.48 9.29 -8.43
N SER A 89 22.68 10.23 -7.91
CA SER A 89 23.14 11.22 -6.94
C SER A 89 23.52 10.58 -5.60
N ASP A 90 24.77 10.79 -5.17
CA ASP A 90 25.26 10.40 -3.85
C ASP A 90 24.75 11.32 -2.74
N GLU A 91 24.32 12.55 -3.09
CA GLU A 91 23.71 13.52 -2.17
C GLU A 91 22.24 13.19 -1.86
N SER A 92 21.58 12.45 -2.75
CA SER A 92 20.19 12.02 -2.54
C SER A 92 20.16 10.80 -1.62
N ASP A 93 19.38 10.87 -0.55
CA ASP A 93 19.18 9.72 0.31
C ASP A 93 18.21 8.69 -0.31
N TYR A 94 18.06 7.55 0.34
CA TYR A 94 17.13 6.52 -0.10
C TYR A 94 15.68 6.98 -0.06
N ASP A 95 15.29 7.87 0.86
CA ASP A 95 13.92 8.36 0.99
C ASP A 95 13.53 9.31 -0.16
N THR A 96 14.45 10.19 -0.56
CA THR A 96 14.31 11.07 -1.72
C THR A 96 14.18 10.26 -3.00
N PHE A 97 14.98 9.19 -3.14
CA PHE A 97 14.83 8.24 -4.23
C PHE A 97 13.45 7.55 -4.23
N LYS A 98 12.96 7.05 -3.07
CA LYS A 98 11.62 6.45 -2.97
C LYS A 98 10.52 7.42 -3.39
N LYS A 99 10.62 8.69 -2.99
CA LYS A 99 9.67 9.75 -3.39
C LYS A 99 9.71 9.97 -4.90
N ALA A 100 10.89 10.06 -5.50
CA ALA A 100 11.04 10.18 -6.95
C ALA A 100 10.45 8.98 -7.70
N VAL A 101 10.67 7.75 -7.21
CA VAL A 101 10.04 6.54 -7.75
C VAL A 101 8.51 6.61 -7.64
N HIS A 102 7.99 7.08 -6.50
CA HIS A 102 6.56 7.27 -6.32
C HIS A 102 6.00 8.32 -7.30
N CYS A 103 6.75 9.41 -7.54
CA CYS A 103 6.35 10.48 -8.46
C CYS A 103 6.25 10.02 -9.92
N ILE A 104 7.12 9.10 -10.39
CA ILE A 104 7.02 8.55 -11.75
C ILE A 104 5.64 7.92 -12.00
N TYR A 105 5.08 7.22 -11.01
CA TYR A 105 3.83 6.47 -11.17
C TYR A 105 2.59 7.25 -10.76
N PHE A 106 2.67 8.06 -9.70
CA PHE A 106 1.51 8.67 -9.05
C PHE A 106 1.60 10.20 -8.95
N GLY A 107 2.68 10.79 -9.46
CA GLY A 107 2.95 12.23 -9.40
C GLY A 107 3.33 12.74 -8.01
N ASP A 108 3.54 14.05 -7.93
CA ASP A 108 4.12 14.76 -6.78
C ASP A 108 3.25 14.78 -5.52
N THR A 109 1.98 14.38 -5.64
CA THR A 109 1.07 14.49 -4.48
C THR A 109 1.36 13.46 -3.38
N GLY A 110 2.09 12.37 -3.66
CA GLY A 110 2.28 11.28 -2.69
C GLY A 110 0.98 10.64 -2.19
N ARG A 111 -0.17 10.98 -2.80
CA ARG A 111 -1.49 10.57 -2.36
C ARG A 111 -1.83 9.21 -2.97
N LEU A 112 -2.05 8.21 -2.12
CA LEU A 112 -2.44 6.86 -2.54
C LEU A 112 -3.81 6.85 -3.20
N TYR A 113 -4.72 7.66 -2.67
CA TYR A 113 -6.06 7.83 -3.22
C TYR A 113 -6.48 9.29 -3.23
N ARG A 114 -7.26 9.64 -4.25
CA ARG A 114 -7.95 10.93 -4.40
C ARG A 114 -9.46 10.68 -4.46
N LEU A 115 -10.25 11.72 -4.25
CA LEU A 115 -11.71 11.66 -4.38
C LEU A 115 -12.17 11.12 -5.76
N ARG A 116 -11.40 11.41 -6.82
CA ARG A 116 -11.64 10.87 -8.17
C ARG A 116 -11.55 9.35 -8.23
N ASP A 117 -10.73 8.71 -7.41
CA ASP A 117 -10.55 7.26 -7.41
C ASP A 117 -11.75 6.57 -6.73
N LEU A 118 -12.29 7.20 -5.69
CA LEU A 118 -13.56 6.76 -5.08
C LEU A 118 -14.73 6.89 -6.07
N LYS A 119 -14.81 8.02 -6.79
CA LYS A 119 -15.79 8.25 -7.86
C LYS A 119 -15.67 7.21 -8.99
N ALA A 120 -14.46 6.99 -9.49
CA ALA A 120 -14.20 6.02 -10.54
C ALA A 120 -14.58 4.60 -10.11
N LEU A 121 -14.26 4.19 -8.87
CA LEU A 121 -14.67 2.90 -8.33
C LEU A 121 -16.19 2.76 -8.33
N CYS A 122 -16.91 3.81 -7.91
CA CYS A 122 -18.36 3.79 -7.86
C CYS A 122 -19.00 3.78 -9.25
N GLU A 123 -18.44 4.52 -10.21
CA GLU A 123 -18.89 4.47 -11.60
C GLU A 123 -18.65 3.09 -12.24
N GLU A 124 -17.50 2.47 -11.99
CA GLU A 124 -17.18 1.11 -12.47
C GLU A 124 -18.23 0.10 -11.98
N TYR A 125 -18.54 0.10 -10.68
CA TYR A 125 -19.50 -0.82 -10.11
C TYR A 125 -20.96 -0.45 -10.42
N ARG A 126 -21.27 0.81 -10.66
CA ARG A 126 -22.58 1.25 -11.17
C ARG A 126 -22.83 0.72 -12.58
N GLN A 127 -21.81 0.69 -13.44
CA GLN A 127 -21.92 0.12 -14.79
C GLN A 127 -21.94 -1.40 -14.78
N LYS A 128 -21.10 -2.02 -13.95
CA LYS A 128 -20.98 -3.48 -13.86
C LYS A 128 -22.17 -4.13 -13.15
N GLY A 129 -22.77 -3.42 -12.19
CA GLY A 129 -23.75 -3.96 -11.26
C GLY A 129 -23.15 -4.95 -10.26
N PHE A 130 -23.97 -5.36 -9.30
CA PHE A 130 -23.62 -6.38 -8.30
C PHE A 130 -24.41 -7.66 -8.59
N ASN A 131 -23.81 -8.59 -9.35
CA ASN A 131 -24.49 -9.83 -9.70
C ASN A 131 -24.31 -10.91 -8.61
N THR A 132 -23.30 -10.76 -7.77
CA THR A 132 -23.02 -11.69 -6.67
C THR A 132 -22.64 -10.98 -5.37
N ILE A 133 -22.85 -11.65 -4.23
CA ILE A 133 -22.38 -11.19 -2.92
C ILE A 133 -20.86 -11.02 -2.89
N GLY A 134 -20.13 -11.85 -3.65
CA GLY A 134 -18.66 -11.75 -3.77
C GLY A 134 -18.22 -10.43 -4.41
N GLU A 135 -18.91 -9.99 -5.46
CA GLU A 135 -18.64 -8.69 -6.11
C GLU A 135 -18.94 -7.52 -5.18
N PHE A 136 -20.06 -7.58 -4.45
CA PHE A 136 -20.38 -6.58 -3.43
C PHE A 136 -19.30 -6.53 -2.33
N ARG A 137 -18.86 -7.68 -1.82
CA ARG A 137 -17.80 -7.74 -0.80
C ARG A 137 -16.48 -7.18 -1.32
N ASN A 138 -16.14 -7.43 -2.58
CA ASN A 138 -14.93 -6.91 -3.21
C ASN A 138 -15.00 -5.38 -3.37
N PHE A 139 -16.13 -4.86 -3.84
CA PHE A 139 -16.40 -3.42 -3.87
C PHE A 139 -16.26 -2.80 -2.48
N HIS A 140 -16.95 -3.36 -1.48
CA HIS A 140 -16.94 -2.84 -0.11
C HIS A 140 -15.53 -2.80 0.48
N ARG A 141 -14.70 -3.84 0.26
CA ARG A 141 -13.29 -3.84 0.69
C ARG A 141 -12.48 -2.74 0.02
N LYS A 142 -12.64 -2.54 -1.29
CA LYS A 142 -11.96 -1.46 -2.03
C LYS A 142 -12.42 -0.09 -1.56
N PHE A 143 -13.74 0.11 -1.45
CA PHE A 143 -14.35 1.34 -0.96
C PHE A 143 -13.83 1.71 0.42
N LEU A 144 -13.83 0.77 1.37
CA LEU A 144 -13.36 1.01 2.74
C LEU A 144 -11.88 1.41 2.78
N SER A 145 -11.03 0.80 1.94
CA SER A 145 -9.62 1.15 1.84
C SER A 145 -9.41 2.58 1.36
N ILE A 146 -10.13 2.99 0.32
CA ILE A 146 -10.06 4.34 -0.24
C ILE A 146 -10.65 5.35 0.73
N TYR A 147 -11.84 5.06 1.30
CA TYR A 147 -12.54 5.89 2.25
C TYR A 147 -11.68 6.18 3.48
N LYS A 148 -11.13 5.13 4.11
CA LYS A 148 -10.28 5.31 5.29
C LYS A 148 -9.06 6.17 5.01
N TYR A 149 -8.39 5.94 3.87
CA TYR A 149 -7.28 6.79 3.46
C TYR A 149 -7.71 8.24 3.26
N LEU A 150 -8.86 8.48 2.61
CA LEU A 150 -9.37 9.83 2.39
C LEU A 150 -9.78 10.51 3.69
N THR A 151 -10.40 9.82 4.64
CA THR A 151 -10.73 10.39 5.96
C THR A 151 -9.47 10.70 6.79
N ASP A 152 -8.43 9.87 6.68
CA ASP A 152 -7.17 10.07 7.41
C ASP A 152 -6.31 11.21 6.79
N THR A 153 -6.45 11.49 5.49
CA THR A 153 -5.59 12.44 4.75
C THR A 153 -6.28 13.71 4.26
N SER A 154 -7.61 13.73 4.21
CA SER A 154 -8.43 14.86 3.80
C SER A 154 -9.66 14.95 4.71
N ASP A 155 -10.24 16.14 4.88
CA ASP A 155 -11.48 16.33 5.64
C ASP A 155 -12.70 15.77 4.88
N TYR A 156 -12.66 14.49 4.49
CA TYR A 156 -13.73 13.83 3.76
C TYR A 156 -14.84 13.42 4.73
N SER A 157 -16.05 13.93 4.48
CA SER A 157 -17.20 13.71 5.35
C SER A 157 -17.80 12.32 5.15
N GLU A 158 -18.14 11.66 6.26
CA GLU A 158 -18.96 10.42 6.27
C GLU A 158 -20.27 10.58 5.49
N ARG A 159 -20.84 11.79 5.46
CA ARG A 159 -22.05 12.09 4.68
C ARG A 159 -21.78 11.94 3.19
N GLU A 160 -20.67 12.48 2.69
CA GLU A 160 -20.33 12.40 1.27
C GLU A 160 -20.02 10.97 0.83
N ALA A 161 -19.35 10.21 1.70
CA ALA A 161 -19.11 8.78 1.50
C ALA A 161 -20.43 7.99 1.39
N SER A 162 -21.37 8.24 2.30
CA SER A 162 -22.68 7.60 2.30
C SER A 162 -23.45 7.88 1.00
N ARG A 163 -23.50 9.15 0.55
CA ARG A 163 -24.16 9.48 -0.74
C ARG A 163 -23.52 8.73 -1.91
N MET A 164 -22.19 8.69 -1.91
CA MET A 164 -21.42 8.01 -2.95
C MET A 164 -21.74 6.52 -3.03
N ILE A 165 -21.88 5.84 -1.90
CA ILE A 165 -22.34 4.44 -1.86
C ILE A 165 -23.74 4.32 -2.44
N TRP A 166 -24.69 5.16 -2.01
CA TRP A 166 -26.07 5.12 -2.49
C TRP A 166 -26.19 5.35 -4.00
N CYS A 167 -25.41 6.29 -4.56
CA CYS A 167 -25.35 6.54 -6.00
C CYS A 167 -24.68 5.41 -6.80
N THR A 168 -23.97 4.49 -6.15
CA THR A 168 -23.30 3.34 -6.79
C THR A 168 -24.28 2.20 -7.03
N PHE A 169 -25.29 2.06 -6.17
CA PHE A 169 -26.25 0.98 -6.27
C PHE A 169 -27.22 1.19 -7.44
N ASP A 170 -27.70 0.06 -7.97
CA ASP A 170 -28.80 0.08 -8.92
C ASP A 170 -30.04 0.70 -8.24
N PRO A 171 -30.80 1.57 -8.92
CA PRO A 171 -32.01 2.18 -8.36
C PRO A 171 -32.99 1.17 -7.74
N ARG A 172 -33.08 -0.05 -8.30
CA ARG A 172 -33.93 -1.13 -7.77
C ARG A 172 -33.42 -1.65 -6.43
N LEU A 173 -32.10 -1.78 -6.29
CA LEU A 173 -31.48 -2.20 -5.04
C LEU A 173 -31.63 -1.10 -3.98
N THR A 174 -31.36 0.15 -4.35
CA THR A 174 -31.57 1.31 -3.48
C THR A 174 -32.99 1.38 -2.97
N GLN A 175 -33.99 1.23 -3.85
CA GLN A 175 -35.40 1.23 -3.48
C GLN A 175 -35.75 0.07 -2.55
N ALA A 176 -35.27 -1.15 -2.84
CA ALA A 176 -35.52 -2.31 -1.98
C ALA A 176 -34.91 -2.16 -0.59
N VAL A 177 -33.70 -1.58 -0.50
CA VAL A 177 -33.06 -1.27 0.79
C VAL A 177 -33.83 -0.18 1.52
N GLN A 178 -34.24 0.89 0.83
CA GLN A 178 -35.03 1.97 1.43
C GLN A 178 -36.35 1.45 2.00
N THR A 179 -37.14 0.70 1.21
CA THR A 179 -38.39 0.09 1.70
C THR A 179 -38.15 -0.80 2.91
N ARG A 180 -37.02 -1.52 2.96
CA ARG A 180 -36.68 -2.36 4.12
C ARG A 180 -36.27 -1.52 5.32
N LEU A 181 -35.59 -0.40 5.12
CA LEU A 181 -35.25 0.57 6.16
C LEU A 181 -36.51 1.21 6.73
N ASP A 182 -37.44 1.67 5.89
CA ASP A 182 -38.71 2.28 6.31
C ASP A 182 -39.53 1.33 7.20
N ILE A 183 -39.51 0.03 6.89
CA ILE A 183 -40.21 -1.00 7.69
C ILE A 183 -39.49 -1.24 9.04
N LYS A 184 -38.15 -1.17 9.08
CA LYS A 184 -37.36 -1.53 10.27
C LYS A 184 -37.00 -0.36 11.18
N CYS A 185 -36.91 0.84 10.62
CA CYS A 185 -36.57 2.09 11.29
C CYS A 185 -37.54 3.19 10.82
N PRO A 186 -38.83 3.10 11.19
CA PRO A 186 -39.83 4.09 10.77
C PRO A 186 -39.59 5.50 11.35
N ASP A 187 -38.77 5.64 12.40
CA ASP A 187 -38.41 6.93 13.01
C ASP A 187 -37.09 7.53 12.48
N ALA A 188 -36.47 6.92 11.46
CA ALA A 188 -35.27 7.50 10.85
C ALA A 188 -35.69 8.63 9.89
N ASP A 189 -35.32 9.87 10.25
CA ASP A 189 -35.62 11.08 9.49
C ASP A 189 -35.26 10.92 7.99
N ASP A 190 -36.25 11.03 7.10
CA ASP A 190 -36.15 10.87 5.63
C ASP A 190 -35.06 11.77 5.01
N ASN A 191 -34.60 12.78 5.75
CA ASN A 191 -33.60 13.76 5.34
C ASN A 191 -32.13 13.30 5.56
N ILE A 192 -31.91 12.06 6.03
CA ILE A 192 -30.57 11.53 6.30
C ILE A 192 -29.96 10.83 5.07
N TYR A 193 -30.78 10.36 4.13
CA TYR A 193 -30.32 9.65 2.93
C TYR A 193 -30.85 10.33 1.66
N PRO A 194 -29.99 11.03 0.89
CA PRO A 194 -30.37 11.62 -0.39
C PRO A 194 -30.38 10.62 -1.54
#